data_AF-A0A918KC21-F1
#
_entry.id   AF-A0A918KC21-F1
#
_cell.length_a   1.000
_cell.length_b   1.000
_cell.length_c   1.000
_cell.angle_alpha   90.00
_cell.angle_beta   90.00
_cell.angle_gamma   90.00
#
_symmetry.space_group_name_H-M   'P 1'
#
loop_
_entity.id
_entity.type
_entity.pdbx_description
1 polymer ?
#
loop_
_entity_poly.entity_id
_entity_poly.type
_entity_poly.pdbx_seq_one_letter_code
_entity_poly.pdbx_strand_id
1 'polypeptide(L)'
;MSGTATAAPAPTTAATVVTGDHHGKCEWQKGHWEKKWVKGHWEKKQVHHKTWVKGHHDKHGHWHQGHWKHHFSYKWVYEPAHWEKKWVKGHWDCRHH
;
A
#
# COMPACT_ATOMS: atom_id res chain seq x y z
N MET A 1 -6.23 -21.16 -32.97
CA MET A 1 -5.23 -21.98 -32.27
C MET A 1 -5.22 -21.52 -30.81
N SER A 2 -5.94 -22.21 -29.91
CA SER A 2 -5.97 -21.88 -28.48
C SER A 2 -4.93 -22.74 -27.75
N GLY A 3 -3.98 -22.10 -27.07
CA GLY A 3 -2.95 -22.78 -26.29
C GLY A 3 -3.46 -23.10 -24.88
N THR A 4 -3.37 -24.37 -24.47
CA THR A 4 -3.58 -24.82 -23.09
C THR A 4 -2.36 -24.48 -22.25
N ALA A 5 -2.52 -23.67 -21.21
CA ALA A 5 -1.49 -23.42 -20.23
C ALA A 5 -1.57 -24.49 -19.12
N THR A 6 -0.52 -25.30 -18.98
CA THR A 6 -0.36 -26.26 -17.88
C THR A 6 0.12 -25.51 -16.64
N ALA A 7 -0.62 -25.61 -15.53
CA ALA A 7 -0.22 -25.04 -14.25
C ALA A 7 0.88 -25.88 -13.59
N ALA A 8 1.92 -25.21 -13.09
CA ALA A 8 3.01 -25.84 -12.34
C ALA A 8 2.56 -26.21 -10.91
N PRO A 9 3.03 -27.35 -10.35
CA PRO A 9 2.70 -27.74 -8.98
C PRO A 9 3.35 -26.78 -7.96
N ALA A 10 2.59 -26.44 -6.91
CA ALA A 10 3.06 -25.58 -5.83
C ALA A 10 4.04 -26.32 -4.90
N PRO A 11 5.09 -25.66 -4.36
CA PRO A 11 6.03 -26.28 -3.43
C PRO A 11 5.34 -26.59 -2.09
N THR A 12 5.34 -27.87 -1.71
CA THR A 12 4.84 -28.33 -0.41
C THR A 12 5.82 -27.93 0.69
N THR A 13 5.40 -27.06 1.60
CA THR A 13 6.23 -26.65 2.75
C THR A 13 6.23 -27.79 3.79
N ALA A 14 7.39 -28.40 4.01
CA ALA A 14 7.55 -29.41 5.06
C ALA A 14 7.43 -28.75 6.45
N ALA A 15 6.54 -29.25 7.30
CA ALA A 15 6.40 -28.79 8.68
C ALA A 15 7.56 -29.35 9.52
N THR A 16 8.43 -28.48 10.02
CA THR A 16 9.46 -28.84 11.00
C THR A 16 8.80 -28.92 12.38
N VAL A 17 8.64 -30.13 12.91
CA VAL A 17 8.20 -30.33 14.30
C VAL A 17 9.41 -30.11 15.20
N VAL A 18 9.42 -28.97 15.92
CA VAL A 18 10.37 -28.73 16.99
C VAL A 18 9.79 -29.32 18.27
N THR A 19 10.26 -30.51 18.65
CA THR A 19 10.07 -31.03 20.01
C THR A 19 11.08 -30.35 20.93
N GLY A 20 10.60 -29.40 21.72
CA GLY A 20 11.36 -28.76 22.80
C GLY A 20 10.44 -28.57 23.99
N ASP A 21 10.59 -29.46 24.97
CA ASP A 21 9.97 -29.35 26.29
C ASP A 21 10.71 -28.29 27.13
N HIS A 22 10.04 -27.78 28.16
CA HIS A 22 10.55 -26.96 29.29
C HIS A 22 10.23 -25.44 29.35
N HIS A 23 9.28 -25.15 30.25
CA HIS A 23 9.05 -23.92 31.05
C HIS A 23 8.51 -22.65 30.37
N GLY A 24 7.22 -22.39 30.62
CA GLY A 24 6.46 -21.21 30.17
C GLY A 24 5.64 -21.56 28.93
N LYS A 25 4.30 -21.59 29.05
CA LYS A 25 3.43 -21.93 27.91
C LYS A 25 3.50 -20.78 26.90
N CYS A 26 4.47 -20.86 25.99
CA CYS A 26 4.57 -19.98 24.85
C CYS A 26 3.68 -20.53 23.74
N GLU A 27 2.68 -19.75 23.33
CA GLU A 27 1.79 -20.11 22.23
C GLU A 27 2.14 -19.28 20.99
N TRP A 28 2.25 -19.95 19.83
CA TRP A 28 2.45 -19.25 18.57
C TRP A 28 1.14 -18.62 18.11
N GLN A 29 1.07 -17.30 18.12
CA GLN A 29 -0.05 -16.55 17.58
C GLN A 29 0.14 -16.34 16.08
N LYS A 30 -0.81 -16.82 15.27
CA LYS A 30 -0.79 -16.59 13.82
C LYS A 30 -1.03 -15.11 13.51
N GLY A 31 -0.37 -14.63 12.46
CA GLY A 31 -0.61 -13.28 11.97
C GLY A 31 -2.07 -13.09 11.56
N HIS A 32 -2.62 -11.91 11.85
CA HIS A 32 -4.02 -11.61 11.60
C HIS A 32 -4.21 -10.13 11.25
N TRP A 33 -5.35 -9.82 10.63
CA TRP A 33 -5.77 -8.45 10.40
C TRP A 33 -6.43 -7.89 11.66
N GLU A 34 -5.87 -6.82 12.20
CA GLU A 34 -6.48 -6.06 13.28
C GLU A 34 -7.10 -4.77 12.72
N LYS A 35 -8.25 -4.37 13.28
CA LYS A 35 -8.85 -3.07 13.00
C LYS A 35 -8.45 -2.10 14.10
N LYS A 36 -7.83 -0.99 13.72
CA LYS A 36 -7.50 0.11 14.64
C LYS A 36 -8.34 1.33 14.31
N TRP A 37 -8.88 1.97 15.33
CA TRP A 37 -9.57 3.24 15.17
C TRP A 37 -8.53 4.36 15.07
N VAL A 38 -8.53 5.07 13.95
CA VAL A 38 -7.66 6.22 13.71
C VAL A 38 -8.48 7.48 13.93
N LYS A 39 -7.99 8.36 14.82
CA LYS A 39 -8.62 9.66 15.05
C LYS A 39 -8.48 10.52 13.78
N GLY A 40 -9.48 11.36 13.53
CA GLY A 40 -9.43 12.31 12.44
C GLY A 40 -8.21 13.22 12.56
N HIS A 41 -7.58 13.52 11.43
CA HIS A 41 -6.34 14.29 11.39
C HIS A 41 -6.25 15.11 10.10
N TRP A 42 -5.38 16.11 10.12
CA TRP A 42 -5.06 16.87 8.92
C TRP A 42 -3.90 16.20 8.19
N GLU A 43 -4.08 15.96 6.90
CA GLU A 43 -3.03 15.41 6.04
C GLU A 43 -2.72 16.40 4.92
N LYS A 44 -1.42 16.54 4.60
CA LYS A 44 -0.95 17.33 3.48
C LYS A 44 -0.96 16.47 2.22
N LYS A 45 -1.99 16.61 1.39
CA LYS A 45 -2.13 15.85 0.14
C LYS A 45 -1.55 16.61 -1.04
N GLN A 46 -0.92 15.87 -1.95
CA GLN A 46 -0.50 16.39 -3.24
C GLN A 46 -1.68 16.33 -4.22
N VAL A 47 -1.99 17.46 -4.86
CA VAL A 47 -3.07 17.59 -5.84
C VAL A 47 -2.47 17.83 -7.21
N HIS A 48 -2.79 16.94 -8.15
CA HIS A 48 -2.36 17.05 -9.54
C HIS A 48 -3.25 18.01 -10.31
N HIS A 49 -2.62 18.92 -11.03
CA HIS A 49 -3.27 19.88 -11.88
C HIS A 49 -2.76 19.71 -13.32
N LYS A 50 -3.67 19.88 -14.27
CA LYS A 50 -3.39 19.76 -15.70
C LYS A 50 -3.96 20.99 -16.39
N THR A 51 -3.10 21.79 -17.00
CA THR A 51 -3.48 23.03 -17.68
C THR A 51 -3.08 22.97 -19.14
N TRP A 52 -4.00 23.30 -20.03
CA TRP A 52 -3.72 23.40 -21.46
C TRP A 52 -3.02 24.72 -21.75
N VAL A 53 -1.87 24.66 -22.40
CA VAL A 53 -1.20 25.83 -22.95
C VAL A 53 -1.58 25.93 -24.42
N LYS A 54 -2.27 27.02 -24.78
CA LYS A 54 -2.66 27.28 -26.16
C LYS A 54 -1.41 27.47 -27.03
N GLY A 55 -1.47 26.98 -28.27
CA GLY A 55 -0.43 27.24 -29.26
C GLY A 55 -0.31 28.72 -29.60
N HIS A 56 0.88 29.14 -30.04
CA HIS A 56 1.18 30.53 -30.38
C HIS A 56 2.21 30.62 -31.51
N HIS A 57 2.27 31.77 -32.19
CA HIS A 57 3.39 32.08 -33.09
C HIS A 57 4.53 32.73 -32.30
N ASP A 58 5.77 32.38 -32.63
CA ASP A 58 6.93 33.12 -32.13
C ASP A 58 7.21 34.40 -32.93
N LYS A 59 8.23 35.15 -32.51
CA LYS A 59 8.65 36.41 -33.14
C LYS A 59 9.16 36.23 -34.58
N HIS A 60 9.47 35.01 -34.98
CA HIS A 60 9.93 34.64 -36.33
C HIS A 60 8.80 34.07 -37.19
N GLY A 61 7.58 33.99 -36.65
CA GLY A 61 6.40 33.50 -37.37
C GLY A 61 6.22 31.98 -37.32
N HIS A 62 7.04 31.21 -36.61
CA HIS A 62 6.83 29.76 -36.49
C HIS A 62 5.68 29.46 -35.53
N TRP A 63 4.84 28.50 -35.90
CA TRP A 63 3.74 28.03 -35.08
C TRP A 63 4.20 26.98 -34.06
N HIS A 64 3.92 27.23 -32.79
CA HIS A 64 4.13 26.29 -31.70
C HIS A 64 2.79 25.65 -31.31
N GLN A 65 2.70 24.32 -31.42
CA GLN A 65 1.50 23.59 -31.04
C GLN A 65 1.22 23.73 -29.54
N GLY A 66 -0.07 23.76 -29.20
CA GLY A 66 -0.48 23.73 -27.80
C GLY A 66 -0.13 22.40 -27.15
N HIS A 67 0.12 22.43 -25.85
CA HIS A 67 0.48 21.23 -25.10
C HIS A 67 -0.10 21.26 -23.68
N TRP A 68 -0.19 20.08 -23.06
CA TRP A 68 -0.55 19.99 -21.66
C TRP A 68 0.64 20.28 -20.76
N LYS A 69 0.43 21.09 -19.72
CA LYS A 69 1.37 21.25 -18.60
C LYS A 69 0.79 20.57 -17.37
N HIS A 70 1.62 19.74 -16.75
CA HIS A 70 1.33 19.07 -15.50
C HIS A 70 2.06 19.80 -14.38
N HIS A 71 1.35 20.06 -13.28
CA HIS A 71 1.96 20.59 -12.07
C HIS A 71 1.26 20.00 -10.85
N PHE A 72 1.92 20.11 -9.70
CA PHE A 72 1.38 19.65 -8.43
C PHE A 72 1.40 20.78 -7.43
N SER A 73 0.40 20.81 -6.55
CA SER A 73 0.38 21.67 -5.38
C SER A 73 0.01 20.85 -4.15
N TYR A 74 0.28 21.39 -2.97
CA TYR A 74 -0.08 20.74 -1.71
C TYR A 74 -1.26 21.46 -1.08
N LYS A 75 -2.22 20.67 -0.58
CA LYS A 75 -3.37 21.18 0.18
C LYS A 75 -3.54 20.36 1.45
N TRP A 76 -3.85 21.03 2.55
CA TRP A 76 -4.29 20.38 3.77
C TRP A 76 -5.73 19.91 3.60
N VAL A 77 -5.96 18.62 3.81
CA VAL A 77 -7.29 18.01 3.77
C VAL A 77 -7.53 17.37 5.13
N TYR A 78 -8.71 17.60 5.69
CA TYR A 78 -9.12 16.92 6.91
C TYR A 78 -9.60 15.52 6.56
N GLU A 79 -8.94 14.52 7.13
CA GLU A 79 -9.37 13.14 7.05
C GLU A 79 -10.24 12.80 8.28
N PRO A 80 -11.51 12.41 8.07
CA PRO A 80 -12.34 11.93 9.16
C PRO A 80 -11.76 10.67 9.83
N ALA A 81 -12.16 10.46 11.07
CA ALA A 81 -11.83 9.23 11.80
C ALA A 81 -12.34 8.01 11.03
N HIS A 82 -11.49 6.98 10.92
CA HIS A 82 -11.80 5.78 10.16
C HIS A 82 -11.15 4.54 10.77
N TRP A 83 -11.62 3.37 10.35
CA TRP A 83 -11.00 2.09 10.68
C TRP A 83 -9.87 1.78 9.70
N GLU A 84 -8.66 1.63 10.21
CA GLU A 84 -7.53 1.15 9.44
C GLU A 84 -7.31 -0.34 9.72
N LYS A 85 -7.06 -1.13 8.68
CA LYS A 85 -6.69 -2.54 8.81
C LYS A 85 -5.17 -2.64 8.80
N LYS A 86 -4.59 -3.15 9.89
CA LYS A 86 -3.16 -3.42 9.98
C LYS A 86 -2.92 -4.92 10.08
N TRP A 87 -1.94 -5.42 9.33
CA TRP A 87 -1.49 -6.79 9.50
C TRP A 87 -0.58 -6.88 10.71
N VAL A 88 -0.96 -7.71 11.67
CA VAL A 88 -0.11 -8.05 12.81
C VAL A 88 0.68 -9.30 12.44
N LYS A 89 2.00 -9.21 12.49
CA LYS A 89 2.87 -10.38 12.26
C LYS A 89 2.68 -11.38 13.40
N GLY A 90 2.69 -12.67 13.06
CA GLY A 90 2.66 -13.72 14.07
C GLY A 90 3.85 -13.62 15.03
N HIS A 91 3.60 -13.89 16.31
CA HIS A 91 4.59 -13.80 17.37
C HIS A 91 4.36 -14.91 18.40
N TRP A 92 5.41 -15.25 19.15
CA TRP A 92 5.30 -16.11 20.33
C TRP A 92 4.76 -15.28 21.49
N ASP A 93 3.63 -15.70 22.05
CA ASP A 93 3.08 -15.12 23.27
C ASP A 93 3.41 -16.05 24.44
N CYS A 94 4.35 -15.62 25.28
CA CYS A 94 4.81 -16.36 26.45
C CYS A 94 4.14 -15.80 27.70
N ARG A 95 3.28 -16.59 28.34
CA ARG A 95 2.69 -16.20 29.64
C ARG A 95 3.74 -16.33 30.73
N HIS A 96 4.22 -15.19 31.21
CA HIS A 96 4.98 -15.10 32.47
C HIS A 96 3.97 -14.99 33.63
N HIS A 97 3.94 -16.02 34.49
CA HIS A 97 3.17 -16.01 35.74
C HIS A 97 3.87 -15.19 36.80
#